data_AF-A0A967F833-F1
#
_entry.id   AF-A0A967F833-F1
#
_cell.length_a   1.000
_cell.length_b   1.000
_cell.length_c   1.000
_cell.angle_alpha   90.00
_cell.angle_beta   90.00
_cell.angle_gamma   90.00
#
_symmetry.space_group_name_H-M   'P 1'
#
loop_
_entity.id
_entity.type
_entity.pdbx_description
1 polymer ?
#
loop_
_entity_poly.entity_id
_entity_poly.type
_entity_poly.pdbx_seq_one_letter_code
_entity_poly.pdbx_strand_id
1 'polypeptide(L)' 'GQAASMGAVLLAAGAKGKRYCLPHSRVMIHQPLGGFQGQATDIDIHAREILKLRAQ' A
#
# COMPACT_ATOMS: atom_id res chain seq x y z
N GLY A 1 11.75 -14.44 -5.09
CA GLY A 1 10.42 -14.30 -4.45
C GLY A 1 9.90 -12.88 -4.66
N GLN A 2 8.78 -12.50 -4.05
CA GLN A 2 8.27 -11.14 -4.16
C GLN A 2 7.67 -10.61 -2.86
N ALA A 3 7.82 -9.31 -2.64
CA ALA A 3 7.11 -8.53 -1.62
C ALA A 3 6.44 -7.37 -2.34
N ALA A 4 5.16 -7.52 -2.65
CA ALA A 4 4.38 -6.58 -3.47
C ALA A 4 3.26 -5.95 -2.66
N SER A 5 2.94 -4.68 -2.94
CA SER A 5 1.89 -3.93 -2.23
C SER A 5 2.13 -3.94 -0.71
N MET A 6 1.15 -4.32 0.09
CA MET A 6 1.29 -4.44 1.55
C MET A 6 2.43 -5.37 2.00
N GLY A 7 2.84 -6.35 1.18
CA GLY A 7 4.00 -7.18 1.48
C GLY A 7 5.31 -6.37 1.52
N ALA A 8 5.46 -5.37 0.64
CA ALA A 8 6.61 -4.47 0.65
C ALA A 8 6.62 -3.56 1.89
N VAL A 9 5.44 -3.09 2.32
CA VAL A 9 5.29 -2.29 3.53
C VAL A 9 5.74 -3.08 4.77
N LEU A 10 5.28 -4.33 4.89
CA LEU A 10 5.68 -5.21 6.00
C LEU A 10 7.17 -5.55 5.97
N LEU A 11 7.74 -5.82 4.78
CA LEU A 11 9.18 -6.01 4.62
C LEU A 11 9.97 -4.79 5.12
N ALA A 12 9.50 -3.58 4.80
CA ALA A 12 10.13 -2.34 5.22
C ALA A 12 9.96 -2.04 6.73
N ALA A 13 8.89 -2.54 7.36
CA ALA A 13 8.57 -2.35 8.78
C ALA A 13 9.43 -3.18 9.75
N GLY A 14 10.22 -4.13 9.24
CA GLY A 14 11.15 -4.90 10.08
C GLY A 14 12.20 -4.04 10.80
N ALA A 15 12.75 -4.56 11.89
CA ALA A 15 13.75 -3.85 12.69
C ALA A 15 14.94 -3.33 11.84
N LYS A 16 15.42 -2.12 12.14
CA LYS A 16 16.52 -1.48 11.41
C LYS A 16 17.74 -2.40 11.35
N GLY A 17 18.28 -2.58 10.15
CA GLY A 17 19.43 -3.46 9.89
C GLY A 17 19.09 -4.96 9.77
N LYS A 18 17.83 -5.37 9.97
CA LYS A 18 17.37 -6.77 9.89
C LYS A 18 16.37 -7.06 8.76
N ARG A 19 16.34 -6.20 7.73
CA ARG A 19 15.43 -6.32 6.59
C ARG A 19 16.21 -6.87 5.41
N TYR A 20 15.96 -8.13 5.04
CA TYR A 20 16.73 -8.83 4.02
C TYR A 20 15.80 -9.44 2.97
N CYS A 21 16.34 -9.60 1.76
CA CYS A 21 15.71 -10.37 0.70
C CYS A 21 16.80 -11.06 -0.13
N LEU A 22 16.43 -12.14 -0.84
CA LEU A 22 17.35 -12.85 -1.73
C LEU A 22 17.70 -12.01 -2.97
N PRO A 23 18.85 -12.25 -3.63
CA PRO A 23 19.33 -11.43 -4.76
C PRO A 23 18.37 -11.29 -5.96
N HIS A 24 17.48 -12.26 -6.13
CA HIS A 24 16.50 -12.28 -7.23
C HIS A 24 15.05 -12.02 -6.76
N SER A 25 14.88 -11.51 -5.54
CA SER A 25 13.57 -11.07 -5.08
C SER A 25 13.18 -9.72 -5.69
N ARG A 26 11.88 -9.53 -5.92
CA ARG A 26 11.32 -8.26 -6.41
C ARG A 26 10.49 -7.59 -5.31
N VAL A 27 10.73 -6.31 -5.09
CA VAL A 27 9.94 -5.48 -4.18
C VAL A 27 9.18 -4.46 -5.01
N MET A 28 7.87 -4.36 -4.79
CA MET A 28 7.01 -3.46 -5.56
C MET A 28 6.08 -2.71 -4.61
N ILE A 29 6.14 -1.38 -4.70
CA ILE A 29 5.23 -0.47 -4.02
C ILE A 29 4.33 0.19 -5.06
N HIS A 30 3.06 0.37 -4.71
CA HIS A 30 2.13 1.17 -5.50
C HIS A 30 1.13 1.82 -4.56
N GLN A 31 0.50 2.90 -5.02
CA GLN A 31 -0.56 3.57 -4.29
C GLN A 31 -1.75 2.64 -4.00
N PRO A 32 -2.51 2.87 -2.91
CA PRO A 32 -3.72 2.10 -2.64
C PRO A 32 -4.70 2.13 -3.81
N LEU A 33 -5.41 1.03 -4.03
CA LEU A 33 -6.50 0.93 -4.99
C LEU A 33 -7.83 0.82 -4.24
N GLY A 34 -8.86 1.47 -4.76
CA GLY A 34 -10.24 1.23 -4.34
C GLY A 34 -11.21 1.69 -5.41
N GLY A 35 -12.43 1.15 -5.34
CA GLY A 35 -13.55 1.53 -6.18
C GLY A 35 -14.80 1.68 -5.32
N PHE A 36 -15.65 2.62 -5.66
CA PHE A 36 -16.84 2.98 -4.89
C PHE A 36 -17.98 3.37 -5.82
N GLN A 37 -19.20 3.10 -5.38
CA GLN A 37 -20.44 3.41 -6.07
C GLN A 37 -21.49 3.74 -5.01
N GLY A 38 -22.35 4.72 -5.28
CA GLY A 38 -23.36 5.16 -4.31
C GLY A 38 -23.80 6.59 -4.57
N GLN A 39 -24.37 7.23 -3.55
CA GLN A 39 -24.70 8.65 -3.62
C GLN A 39 -23.42 9.47 -3.78
N ALA A 40 -23.54 10.67 -4.36
CA ALA A 40 -22.40 11.56 -4.56
C ALA A 40 -21.64 11.83 -3.25
N THR A 41 -22.37 11.95 -2.13
CA THR A 41 -21.79 12.13 -0.79
C THR A 41 -20.92 10.94 -0.38
N ASP A 42 -21.37 9.71 -0.60
CA ASP A 42 -20.61 8.50 -0.25
C ASP A 42 -19.34 8.39 -1.10
N ILE A 43 -19.45 8.72 -2.40
CA ILE A 43 -18.30 8.75 -3.31
C ILE A 43 -17.26 9.77 -2.83
N ASP A 44 -17.67 10.99 -2.43
CA ASP A 44 -16.74 12.01 -1.92
C ASP A 44 -16.06 11.56 -0.62
N ILE A 45 -16.81 10.95 0.30
CA ILE A 45 -16.26 10.40 1.55
C ILE A 45 -15.18 9.36 1.26
N HIS A 46 -15.47 8.38 0.40
CA HIS A 46 -14.51 7.32 0.09
C HIS A 46 -13.30 7.84 -0.71
N ALA A 47 -13.50 8.80 -1.62
CA ALA A 47 -12.40 9.43 -2.34
C ALA A 47 -11.44 10.15 -1.39
N ARG A 48 -11.96 10.91 -0.41
CA ARG A 48 -11.14 11.56 0.63
C ARG A 48 -10.36 10.55 1.47
N GLU A 49 -10.97 9.43 1.82
CA GLU A 49 -10.29 8.40 2.60
C GLU A 49 -9.14 7.74 1.82
N ILE A 50 -9.31 7.45 0.51
CA ILE A 50 -8.20 6.95 -0.32
C ILE A 50 -7.05 7.95 -0.37
N LEU A 51 -7.35 9.24 -0.52
CA LEU A 51 -6.32 10.29 -0.53
C LEU A 51 -5.58 10.35 0.80
N LYS A 52 -6.29 10.20 1.92
CA LYS A 52 -5.71 10.15 3.26
C LYS A 52 -4.82 8.91 3.44
N LEU A 53 -5.27 7.73 3.00
CA LEU A 53 -4.49 6.49 3.04
C LEU A 53 -3.22 6.57 2.18
N ARG A 54 -3.29 7.22 1.01
CA ARG A 54 -2.12 7.43 0.13
C ARG A 54 -1.06 8.33 0.77
N ALA A 55 -1.45 9.26 1.64
CA ALA A 55 -0.55 10.22 2.26
C ALA A 55 0.21 9.66 3.49
N GLN A 56 -0.17 8.48 3.98
CA GLN A 56 0.51 7.76 5.06
C GLN A 56 1.70 6.96 4.53
#